data_AF-A0A2D6MAX7-F1
#
_entry.id   AF-A0A2D6MAX7-F1
#
_cell.length_a   1.000
_cell.length_b   1.000
_cell.length_c   1.000
_cell.angle_alpha   90.00
_cell.angle_beta   90.00
_cell.angle_gamma   90.00
#
_symmetry.space_group_name_H-M   'P 1'
#
loop_
_entity.id
_entity.type
_entity.pdbx_description
1 polymer ?
#
loop_
_entity_poly.entity_id
_entity_poly.type
_entity_poly.pdbx_seq_one_letter_code
_entity_poly.pdbx_strand_id
1 'polypeptide(L)'
;MVIKGLNEELERVILCVGDIIIDQLGDQVGILINRTRHIDMVEDDVYMWEVKWLTTLDDPTEVPSPHYLEEESLKFSIVIGMYDWHSIDGGTFEL
;
A
#
# COMPACT_ATOMS: atom_id res chain seq x y z
N MET A 1 15.59 -21.96 -8.76
CA MET A 1 14.97 -20.73 -8.21
C MET A 1 13.93 -20.30 -9.23
N VAL A 2 12.68 -20.69 -9.02
CA VAL A 2 11.60 -20.39 -9.96
C VAL A 2 11.27 -18.92 -9.74
N ILE A 3 11.47 -18.09 -10.76
CA ILE A 3 10.84 -16.77 -10.79
C ILE A 3 9.34 -17.08 -10.93
N LYS A 4 8.63 -17.17 -9.80
CA LYS A 4 7.17 -17.02 -9.83
C LYS A 4 6.90 -15.65 -10.45
N GLY A 5 5.93 -15.56 -11.35
CA GLY A 5 5.67 -14.31 -12.07
C GLY A 5 5.36 -13.20 -11.07
N LEU A 6 5.92 -12.00 -11.25
CA LEU A 6 5.65 -10.84 -10.38
C LEU A 6 4.15 -10.63 -10.14
N ASN A 7 3.33 -10.85 -11.19
CA ASN A 7 1.87 -10.79 -11.09
C ASN A 7 1.28 -11.78 -10.06
N GLU A 8 1.80 -13.01 -9.97
CA GLU A 8 1.32 -14.00 -8.99
C GLU A 8 1.61 -13.59 -7.55
N GLU A 9 2.66 -12.80 -7.32
CA GLU A 9 2.99 -12.28 -6.00
C GLU A 9 2.14 -11.04 -5.68
N LEU A 10 1.89 -10.17 -6.66
CA LEU A 10 0.97 -9.04 -6.51
C LEU A 10 -0.47 -9.50 -6.19
N GLU A 11 -0.95 -10.54 -6.86
CA GLU A 11 -2.30 -11.11 -6.65
C GLU A 11 -2.52 -11.66 -5.23
N ARG A 12 -1.45 -11.95 -4.47
CA ARG A 12 -1.54 -12.39 -3.07
C ARG A 12 -1.69 -11.25 -2.07
N VAL A 13 -1.38 -10.03 -2.48
CA VAL A 13 -1.53 -8.85 -1.63
C VAL A 13 -2.95 -8.33 -1.78
N ILE A 14 -3.83 -8.77 -0.88
CA ILE A 14 -5.24 -8.40 -0.85
C ILE A 14 -5.43 -7.32 0.22
N LEU A 15 -5.48 -6.06 -0.22
CA LEU A 15 -5.60 -4.92 0.68
C LEU A 15 -7.06 -4.73 1.15
N CYS A 16 -7.23 -4.54 2.46
CA CYS A 16 -8.51 -4.28 3.12
C CYS A 16 -8.50 -2.94 3.87
N VAL A 17 -9.68 -2.34 4.04
CA VAL A 17 -9.84 -1.19 4.94
C VAL A 17 -9.53 -1.63 6.36
N GLY A 18 -8.66 -0.88 7.05
CA GLY A 18 -8.17 -1.18 8.38
C GLY A 18 -6.80 -1.86 8.39
N ASP A 19 -6.28 -2.31 7.25
CA ASP A 19 -4.93 -2.82 7.15
C ASP A 19 -3.90 -1.76 7.55
N ILE A 20 -2.83 -2.22 8.19
CA ILE A 20 -1.71 -1.38 8.59
C ILE A 20 -0.58 -1.57 7.58
N ILE A 21 -0.05 -0.45 7.10
CA ILE A 21 1.15 -0.41 6.27
C ILE A 21 2.25 0.36 6.99
N ILE A 22 3.50 -0.09 6.86
CA ILE A 22 4.66 0.55 7.49
C ILE A 22 5.68 0.85 6.40
N ASP A 23 5.88 2.14 6.11
CA ASP A 23 6.93 2.61 5.20
C ASP A 23 8.29 2.44 5.87
N GLN A 24 9.10 1.52 5.34
CA GLN A 24 10.43 1.20 5.87
C GLN A 24 11.46 2.31 5.59
N LEU A 25 11.22 3.15 4.59
CA LEU A 25 12.14 4.23 4.21
C LEU A 25 11.85 5.49 5.04
N GLY A 26 10.57 5.82 5.19
CA GLY A 26 10.10 7.00 5.92
C GLY A 26 9.90 6.80 7.43
N ASP A 27 9.98 5.55 7.93
CA ASP A 27 9.59 5.16 9.29
C ASP A 27 8.17 5.63 9.65
N GLN A 28 7.24 5.44 8.69
CA GLN A 28 5.85 5.91 8.82
C GLN A 28 4.87 4.75 8.94
N VAL A 29 3.94 4.86 9.89
CA VAL A 29 2.87 3.89 10.07
C VAL A 29 1.57 4.47 9.55
N GLY A 30 0.91 3.78 8.62
CA GLY A 30 -0.34 4.18 8.00
C GLY A 30 -1.44 3.13 8.17
N ILE A 31 -2.68 3.60 8.20
CA ILE A 31 -3.87 2.74 8.16
C ILE A 31 -4.61 3.02 6.86
N LEU A 32 -4.99 1.96 6.13
CA LEU A 32 -5.84 2.07 4.95
C LEU A 32 -7.29 2.40 5.37
N ILE A 33 -7.81 3.55 4.94
CA ILE A 33 -9.11 4.07 5.39
C ILE A 33 -10.21 3.86 4.35
N ASN A 34 -9.88 4.05 3.07
CA ASN A 34 -10.88 4.00 2.00
C ASN A 34 -10.24 3.60 0.67
N ARG A 35 -10.97 2.86 -0.16
CA ARG A 35 -10.57 2.46 -1.51
C ARG A 35 -11.49 3.11 -2.52
N THR A 36 -10.94 3.93 -3.41
CA THR A 36 -11.71 4.67 -4.42
C THR A 36 -11.30 4.23 -5.82
N ARG A 37 -12.30 3.96 -6.67
CA ARG A 37 -12.09 3.70 -8.10
C ARG A 37 -12.08 5.02 -8.86
N HIS A 38 -11.02 5.24 -9.63
CA HIS A 38 -10.87 6.34 -10.56
C HIS A 38 -10.87 5.80 -11.99
N ILE A 39 -11.51 6.53 -12.91
CA ILE A 39 -11.46 6.22 -14.34
C ILE A 39 -10.37 7.09 -14.93
N ASP A 40 -9.30 6.46 -15.41
CA ASP A 40 -8.23 7.14 -16.13
C ASP A 40 -8.46 7.00 -17.65
N MET A 41 -8.04 8.01 -18.42
CA MET A 41 -8.23 8.01 -19.88
C MET A 41 -7.37 6.96 -20.61
N VAL A 42 -6.37 6.38 -19.94
CA VAL A 42 -5.40 5.42 -20.47
C VAL A 42 -5.62 4.02 -19.89
N GLU A 43 -5.77 3.90 -18.57
CA GLU A 43 -5.82 2.58 -17.90
C GLU A 43 -7.24 2.08 -17.56
N ASP A 44 -8.28 2.80 -18.01
CA ASP A 44 -9.72 2.55 -17.80
C ASP A 44 -10.17 2.53 -16.31
N ASP A 45 -9.48 1.82 -15.43
CA ASP A 45 -9.78 1.68 -14.00
C ASP A 45 -8.51 1.67 -13.14
N VAL A 46 -8.33 2.71 -12.33
CA VAL A 46 -7.25 2.82 -11.34
C VAL A 46 -7.85 2.84 -9.93
N TYR A 47 -7.27 2.09 -9.00
CA TYR A 47 -7.71 2.08 -7.61
C TYR A 47 -6.74 2.86 -6.73
N MET A 48 -7.29 3.77 -5.93
CA MET A 48 -6.55 4.61 -5.01
C MET A 48 -6.97 4.31 -3.56
N TRP A 49 -5.99 4.20 -2.69
CA TRP A 49 -6.15 3.95 -1.27
C TRP A 49 -5.91 5.22 -0.47
N GLU A 50 -6.92 5.68 0.25
CA GLU A 50 -6.74 6.71 1.27
C GLU A 50 -6.02 6.13 2.48
N VAL A 51 -4.92 6.76 2.90
CA VAL A 51 -4.09 6.34 4.03
C VAL A 51 -4.08 7.41 5.11
N LYS A 52 -4.39 6.99 6.34
CA LYS A 52 -4.19 7.81 7.53
C LYS A 52 -2.89 7.44 8.20
N TRP A 53 -1.90 8.32 8.05
CA TRP A 53 -0.62 8.23 8.75
C TRP A 53 -0.78 8.55 10.24
N LEU A 54 -0.15 7.73 11.08
CA LEU A 54 -0.19 7.82 12.54
C LEU A 54 1.04 8.55 13.10
N THR A 55 2.15 8.50 12.38
CA THR A 55 3.37 9.21 12.75
C THR A 55 3.19 10.71 12.48
N THR A 56 3.16 11.50 13.54
CA THR A 56 3.40 12.94 13.46
C THR A 56 4.87 13.16 13.15
N LEU A 57 5.19 13.53 11.91
CA LEU A 57 6.47 14.16 11.62
C LEU A 57 6.51 15.53 12.31
N ASP A 58 7.70 15.93 12.78
CA ASP A 58 7.92 17.23 13.42
C ASP A 58 7.70 18.41 12.43
N ASP A 59 7.80 18.15 11.12
CA ASP A 59 7.51 19.10 10.05
C ASP A 59 6.46 18.56 9.07
N PRO A 60 5.28 19.19 8.94
CA PRO A 60 4.23 18.78 8.01
C PRO A 60 4.62 18.93 6.52
N THR A 61 5.75 19.57 6.20
CA THR A 61 6.31 19.64 4.83
C THR A 61 7.21 18.46 4.48
N GLU A 62 7.61 17.63 5.44
CA GLU A 62 8.39 16.40 5.24
C GLU A 62 7.52 15.17 4.98
N VAL A 63 6.19 15.30 5.11
CA VAL A 63 5.27 14.24 4.68
C VAL A 63 5.36 14.20 3.15
N PRO A 64 5.81 13.09 2.53
CA PRO A 64 5.42 12.84 1.16
C PRO A 64 3.92 12.57 1.22
N SER A 65 3.09 13.61 1.22
CA SER A 65 1.68 13.40 0.95
C SER A 65 1.65 12.78 -0.44
N PRO A 66 1.12 11.57 -0.49
CA PRO A 66 -0.29 11.58 -0.73
C PRO A 66 -1.00 10.86 0.39
N HIS A 67 -2.06 11.48 0.87
CA HIS A 67 -3.14 10.76 1.54
C HIS A 67 -3.68 9.62 0.67
N TYR A 68 -3.27 9.48 -0.59
CA TYR A 68 -3.74 8.52 -1.56
C TYR A 68 -2.59 7.74 -2.21
N LEU A 69 -2.54 6.42 -2.03
CA LEU A 69 -1.60 5.54 -2.71
C LEU A 69 -2.31 4.77 -3.83
N GLU A 70 -1.68 4.64 -4.99
CA GLU A 70 -2.21 3.78 -6.07
C GLU A 70 -2.01 2.30 -5.71
N GLU A 71 -3.04 1.48 -5.93
CA GLU A 71 -3.12 0.10 -5.44
C GLU A 71 -2.03 -0.82 -5.98
N GLU A 72 -1.80 -0.84 -7.29
CA GLU A 72 -0.82 -1.75 -7.90
C GLU A 72 0.61 -1.36 -7.51
N SER A 73 0.88 -0.05 -7.43
CA SER A 73 2.14 0.50 -6.92
C SER A 73 2.36 0.14 -5.45
N LEU A 74 1.31 0.21 -4.62
CA LEU A 74 1.38 -0.19 -3.21
C LEU A 74 1.63 -1.69 -3.05
N LYS A 75 0.90 -2.55 -3.78
CA LYS A 75 1.13 -4.01 -3.79
C LYS A 75 2.56 -4.34 -4.22
N PHE A 76 3.04 -3.67 -5.27
CA PHE A 76 4.42 -3.83 -5.72
C PHE A 76 5.42 -3.45 -4.64
N SER A 77 5.19 -2.32 -3.98
CA SER A 77 6.06 -1.84 -2.90
C SER A 77 6.08 -2.77 -1.68
N ILE A 78 4.97 -3.45 -1.39
CA ILE A 78 4.89 -4.52 -0.38
C ILE A 78 5.70 -5.73 -0.81
N VAL A 79 5.50 -6.23 -2.04
CA VAL A 79 6.21 -7.41 -2.56
C VAL A 79 7.73 -7.22 -2.57
N ILE A 80 8.23 -6.01 -2.84
CA ILE A 80 9.67 -5.71 -2.84
C ILE A 80 10.23 -5.31 -1.46
N GLY A 81 9.38 -5.25 -0.42
CA GLY A 81 9.79 -4.95 0.96
C GLY A 81 10.06 -3.47 1.26
N MET A 82 9.50 -2.55 0.48
CA MET A 82 9.49 -1.12 0.84
C MET A 82 8.42 -0.79 1.88
N TYR A 83 7.33 -1.56 1.89
CA TYR A 83 6.29 -1.49 2.91
C TYR A 83 6.14 -2.85 3.60
N ASP A 84 6.07 -2.84 4.92
CA ASP A 84 5.50 -3.97 5.64
C ASP A 84 3.97 -3.84 5.63
N TRP A 85 3.28 -4.97 5.50
CA TRP A 85 1.83 -5.04 5.46
C TRP A 85 1.31 -6.00 6.54
N HIS A 86 0.36 -5.51 7.33
CA HIS A 86 -0.36 -6.29 8.33
C HIS A 86 -1.86 -6.20 8.08
N SER A 87 -2.46 -7.31 7.63
CA SER A 87 -3.90 -7.35 7.41
C SER A 87 -4.69 -7.41 8.70
N ILE A 88 -5.81 -6.71 8.75
CA ILE A 88 -6.75 -6.77 9.87
C ILE A 88 -7.53 -8.10 9.90
N ASP A 89 -7.69 -8.75 8.76
CA ASP A 89 -8.38 -10.04 8.63
C ASP A 89 -7.47 -11.23 9.00
N GLY A 90 -6.24 -10.96 9.43
CA GLY A 90 -5.25 -11.97 9.85
C GLY A 90 -4.53 -12.68 8.69
N GLY A 91 -4.74 -12.24 7.44
CA GLY A 91 -3.94 -12.67 6.30
C GLY A 91 -2.59 -11.97 6.26
N THR A 92 -1.50 -12.66 6.57
CA THR A 92 -0.15 -12.13 6.41
C THR A 92 0.47 -12.61 5.10
N PHE A 93 1.14 -11.72 4.35
CA PHE A 93 2.07 -12.13 3.31
C PHE A 93 3.36 -12.60 4.00
N GLU A 94 3.60 -13.91 4.00
CA GLU A 94 4.82 -14.49 4.53
C GLU A 94 5.72 -14.94 3.36
N LEU A 95 6.96 -14.41 3.33
CA LEU A 95 8.01 -14.71 2.35
C LEU A 95 8.61 -16.12 2.53
#